data_AF-A0A833H300-F1
#
_entry.id   AF-A0A833H300-F1
#
_cell.length_a   1.000
_cell.length_b   1.000
_cell.length_c   1.000
_cell.angle_alpha   90.00
_cell.angle_beta   90.00
_cell.angle_gamma   90.00
#
_symmetry.space_group_name_H-M   'P 1'
#
loop_
_entity.id
_entity.type
_entity.pdbx_description
1 polymer ?
#
loop_
_entity_poly.entity_id
_entity_poly.type
_entity_poly.pdbx_seq_one_letter_code
_entity_poly.pdbx_strand_id
1 'polypeptide(L)'
;MDREEPARRYSSYLPEQQIRLLASFGHNLTIAARDTYDFQAPGVRDPERLRQINEVHHRVFAHIRALTSSNEWRYPDDVLISILLEHEDKHLAEQTLWAFEEAIKRTEA
;
A
#
# COMPACT_ATOMS: atom_id res chain seq x y z
N MET A 1 16.20 0.97 5.25
CA MET A 1 15.29 2.12 5.39
C MET A 1 14.67 2.06 6.75
N ASP A 2 14.59 3.17 7.47
CA ASP A 2 14.00 3.20 8.80
C ASP A 2 12.47 3.00 8.69
N ARG A 3 12.01 1.79 9.03
CA ARG A 3 10.61 1.35 8.90
C ARG A 3 9.75 1.85 10.06
N GLU A 4 10.38 2.31 11.13
CA GLU A 4 9.65 2.81 12.29
C GLU A 4 8.96 4.12 11.94
N GLU A 5 9.53 4.94 11.05
CA GLU A 5 8.97 6.24 10.73
C GLU A 5 7.63 6.16 9.98
N PRO A 6 7.47 5.37 8.89
CA PRO A 6 6.17 5.13 8.27
C PRO A 6 5.11 4.58 9.24
N ALA A 7 5.50 3.61 10.08
CA ALA A 7 4.61 2.98 11.05
C ALA A 7 4.17 3.95 12.16
N ARG A 8 5.11 4.71 12.74
CA ARG A 8 4.82 5.75 13.74
C ARG A 8 3.89 6.82 13.17
N ARG A 9 4.13 7.25 11.94
CA ARG A 9 3.32 8.29 11.29
C ARG A 9 1.91 7.80 10.97
N TYR A 10 1.77 6.58 10.46
CA TYR A 10 0.47 5.97 10.23
C TYR A 10 -0.32 5.77 11.53
N SER A 11 0.36 5.35 12.61
CA SER A 11 -0.27 5.11 13.92
C SER A 11 -0.74 6.39 14.64
N SER A 12 -0.19 7.56 14.27
CA SER A 12 -0.58 8.84 14.88
C SER A 12 -1.83 9.46 14.24
N TYR A 13 -2.29 8.90 13.11
CA TYR A 13 -3.45 9.39 12.38
C TYR A 13 -4.77 8.92 12.97
N LEU A 14 -5.79 9.78 12.84
CA LEU A 14 -7.17 9.38 13.09
C LEU A 14 -7.62 8.33 12.04
N PRO A 15 -8.62 7.49 12.34
CA PRO A 15 -9.09 6.45 11.42
C PRO A 15 -9.42 6.97 10.01
N GLU A 16 -10.02 8.15 9.90
CA GLU A 16 -10.31 8.76 8.60
C GLU A 16 -9.05 9.14 7.81
N GLN A 17 -8.01 9.62 8.49
CA GLN A 17 -6.71 9.92 7.87
C GLN A 17 -6.00 8.63 7.45
N GLN A 18 -6.08 7.58 8.27
CA GLN A 18 -5.58 6.25 7.91
C GLN A 18 -6.27 5.70 6.65
N ILE A 19 -7.60 5.84 6.55
CA ILE A 19 -8.36 5.44 5.36
C ILE A 19 -7.92 6.27 4.14
N ARG A 20 -7.79 7.60 4.27
CA ARG A 20 -7.34 8.47 3.17
C ARG A 20 -5.94 8.12 2.68
N LEU A 21 -5.01 7.85 3.61
CA LEU A 21 -3.67 7.40 3.27
C LEU A 21 -3.71 6.08 2.54
N LEU A 22 -4.40 5.06 3.10
CA LEU A 22 -4.47 3.74 2.50
C LEU A 22 -5.14 3.75 1.12
N ALA A 23 -6.18 4.56 0.94
CA ALA A 23 -6.83 4.73 -0.36
C ALA A 23 -5.89 5.40 -1.38
N SER A 24 -5.14 6.42 -0.96
CA SER A 24 -4.14 7.09 -1.81
C SER A 24 -2.97 6.15 -2.15
N PHE A 25 -2.53 5.34 -1.18
CA PHE A 25 -1.50 4.33 -1.37
C PHE A 25 -1.96 3.27 -2.39
N GLY A 26 -3.18 2.74 -2.22
CA GLY A 26 -3.79 1.82 -3.19
C GLY A 26 -3.88 2.45 -4.58
N HIS A 27 -4.30 3.71 -4.69
CA HIS A 27 -4.29 4.40 -5.98
C HIS A 27 -2.88 4.46 -6.60
N ASN A 28 -1.86 4.84 -5.84
CA ASN A 28 -0.49 4.92 -6.34
C ASN A 28 0.06 3.55 -6.76
N LEU A 29 -0.31 2.47 -6.07
CA LEU A 29 0.02 1.10 -6.47
C LEU A 29 -0.59 0.72 -7.84
N THR A 30 -1.79 1.23 -8.18
CA THR A 30 -2.32 1.03 -9.55
C THR A 30 -1.45 1.69 -10.61
N ILE A 31 -0.80 2.82 -10.28
CA ILE A 31 0.13 3.51 -11.17
C ILE A 31 1.43 2.71 -11.28
N ALA A 32 1.98 2.24 -10.16
CA ALA A 32 3.18 1.41 -10.12
C ALA A 32 3.00 0.12 -10.93
N ALA A 33 1.87 -0.56 -10.77
CA ALA A 33 1.53 -1.79 -11.48
C ALA A 33 1.48 -1.63 -13.00
N ARG A 34 1.38 -0.39 -13.54
CA ARG A 34 1.35 -0.17 -14.99
C ARG A 34 2.59 -0.68 -15.70
N ASP A 35 3.72 -0.75 -15.00
CA ASP A 35 4.96 -1.28 -15.54
C ASP A 35 4.95 -2.81 -15.71
N THR A 36 3.94 -3.52 -15.22
CA THR A 36 3.81 -4.99 -15.36
C THR A 36 3.06 -5.39 -16.63
N TYR A 37 2.43 -4.44 -17.31
CA TYR A 37 1.75 -4.66 -18.59
C TYR A 37 2.70 -4.49 -19.77
N ASP A 38 2.35 -5.13 -20.88
CA ASP A 38 2.99 -4.89 -22.16
C ASP A 38 2.78 -3.44 -22.61
N PHE A 39 3.79 -2.86 -23.25
CA PHE A 39 3.70 -1.50 -23.75
C PHE A 39 2.63 -1.39 -24.83
N GLN A 40 1.58 -0.59 -24.58
CA GLN A 40 0.46 -0.36 -25.50
C GLN A 40 -0.30 -1.63 -25.92
N ALA A 41 -0.25 -2.70 -25.13
CA ALA A 41 -0.97 -3.95 -25.40
C ALA A 41 -1.66 -4.46 -24.12
N PRO A 42 -2.71 -5.31 -24.24
CA PRO A 42 -3.46 -5.81 -23.07
C PRO A 42 -2.75 -6.94 -22.32
N GLY A 43 -1.54 -7.34 -22.74
CA GLY A 43 -0.79 -8.42 -22.12
C GLY A 43 -0.08 -8.01 -20.83
N VAL A 44 0.33 -9.02 -20.06
CA VAL A 44 1.07 -8.88 -18.81
C VAL A 44 2.47 -9.44 -19.01
N ARG A 45 3.49 -8.58 -18.98
CA ARG A 45 4.90 -8.98 -19.13
C ARG A 45 5.53 -9.48 -17.85
N ASP A 46 4.98 -9.07 -16.70
CA ASP A 46 5.46 -9.50 -15.38
C ASP A 46 4.27 -9.91 -14.48
N PRO A 47 3.74 -11.13 -14.68
CA PRO A 47 2.56 -11.60 -13.95
C PRO A 47 2.84 -11.86 -12.47
N GLU A 48 4.09 -12.18 -12.10
CA GLU A 48 4.46 -12.41 -10.72
C GLU A 48 4.45 -11.11 -9.92
N ARG A 49 5.06 -10.05 -10.43
CA ARG A 49 5.03 -8.74 -9.79
C ARG A 49 3.61 -8.17 -9.73
N LEU A 50 2.83 -8.31 -10.81
CA LEU A 50 1.43 -7.90 -10.80
C LEU A 50 0.63 -8.61 -9.70
N ARG A 51 0.84 -9.93 -9.53
CA ARG A 51 0.22 -10.70 -8.45
C ARG A 51 0.63 -10.16 -7.09
N GLN A 52 1.92 -9.89 -6.86
CA GLN A 52 2.40 -9.35 -5.58
C GLN A 52 1.78 -7.98 -5.27
N ILE A 53 1.69 -7.07 -6.24
CA ILE A 53 1.03 -5.78 -6.06
C ILE A 53 -0.46 -5.96 -5.73
N ASN A 54 -1.13 -6.91 -6.38
CA ASN A 54 -2.54 -7.23 -6.08
C ASN A 54 -2.72 -7.78 -4.66
N GLU A 55 -1.78 -8.55 -4.12
CA GLU A 55 -1.80 -8.97 -2.71
C GLU A 55 -1.66 -7.77 -1.76
N VAL A 56 -0.81 -6.80 -2.10
CA VAL A 56 -0.70 -5.55 -1.32
C VAL A 56 -2.03 -4.79 -1.36
N HIS A 57 -2.66 -4.63 -2.54
CA HIS A 57 -4.00 -4.05 -2.66
C HIS A 57 -5.03 -4.78 -1.81
N HIS A 58 -5.03 -6.11 -1.84
CA HIS A 58 -5.97 -6.92 -1.05
C HIS A 58 -5.86 -6.60 0.44
N ARG A 59 -4.64 -6.51 0.97
CA ARG A 59 -4.38 -6.16 2.38
C ARG A 59 -4.79 -4.72 2.71
N VAL A 60 -4.52 -3.78 1.81
CA VAL A 60 -4.96 -2.38 1.93
C VAL A 60 -6.49 -2.31 2.05
N PHE A 61 -7.22 -2.97 1.15
CA PHE A 61 -8.68 -2.95 1.18
C PHE A 61 -9.27 -3.69 2.37
N ALA A 62 -8.66 -4.81 2.79
CA ALA A 62 -9.06 -5.50 4.02
C ALA A 62 -8.93 -4.57 5.23
N HIS A 63 -7.85 -3.80 5.32
CA HIS A 63 -7.66 -2.87 6.44
C HIS A 63 -8.61 -1.67 6.39
N ILE A 64 -8.87 -1.09 5.20
CA ILE A 64 -9.88 -0.04 5.03
C ILE A 64 -11.26 -0.53 5.46
N ARG A 65 -11.64 -1.76 5.08
CA ARG A 65 -12.90 -2.38 5.51
C ARG A 65 -12.97 -2.50 7.04
N ALA A 66 -11.89 -2.94 7.67
CA ALA A 66 -11.85 -3.06 9.12
C ALA A 66 -11.92 -1.71 9.85
N LEU A 67 -11.36 -0.64 9.27
CA LEU A 67 -11.47 0.72 9.82
C LEU A 67 -12.88 1.33 9.65
N THR A 68 -13.64 0.86 8.67
CA THR A 68 -14.99 1.36 8.35
C THR A 68 -16.12 0.51 8.92
N SER A 69 -15.80 -0.66 9.48
CA SER A 69 -16.77 -1.60 10.05
C SER A 69 -16.53 -1.78 11.54
N SER A 70 -17.60 -1.81 12.35
CA SER A 70 -17.47 -2.20 13.75
C SER A 70 -17.17 -3.70 13.85
N ASN A 71 -16.22 -4.08 14.72
CA ASN A 71 -15.87 -5.48 15.04
C ASN A 71 -15.14 -6.32 13.97
N GLU A 72 -14.65 -5.75 12.87
CA GLU A 72 -13.74 -6.48 11.98
C GLU A 72 -12.31 -6.53 12.57
N TRP A 73 -11.69 -7.70 12.51
CA TRP A 73 -10.31 -7.86 12.95
C TRP A 73 -9.36 -7.10 12.02
N ARG A 74 -8.35 -6.44 12.60
CA ARG A 74 -7.28 -5.77 11.87
C ARG A 74 -5.93 -6.06 12.49
N TYR A 75 -4.90 -6.07 11.65
CA TYR A 75 -3.52 -6.02 12.12
C TYR A 75 -3.30 -4.75 12.94
N PRO A 76 -2.42 -4.80 13.97
CA PRO A 76 -1.78 -3.62 14.52
C PRO A 76 -1.14 -2.78 13.41
N ASP A 77 -1.09 -1.47 13.62
CA ASP A 77 -0.66 -0.49 12.61
C ASP A 77 0.78 -0.72 12.14
N ASP A 78 1.70 -0.98 13.06
CA ASP A 78 3.10 -1.32 12.78
C ASP A 78 3.23 -2.60 11.96
N VAL A 79 2.49 -3.64 12.34
CA VAL A 79 2.47 -4.94 11.64
C VAL A 79 1.92 -4.76 10.22
N LEU A 80 0.84 -3.98 10.05
CA LEU A 80 0.31 -3.67 8.72
C LEU A 80 1.38 -3.00 7.86
N ILE A 81 2.02 -1.93 8.36
CA ILE A 81 3.00 -1.18 7.58
C ILE A 81 4.20 -2.05 7.19
N SER A 82 4.71 -2.89 8.10
CA SER A 82 5.73 -3.89 7.75
C SER A 82 5.26 -4.82 6.63
N ILE A 83 4.06 -5.38 6.74
CA ILE A 83 3.51 -6.30 5.73
C ILE A 83 3.32 -5.62 4.35
N LEU A 84 3.04 -4.31 4.32
CA LEU A 84 2.81 -3.55 3.08
C LEU A 84 4.12 -3.12 2.40
N LEU A 85 5.20 -2.90 3.16
CA LEU A 85 6.45 -2.32 2.65
C LEU A 85 7.62 -3.31 2.62
N GLU A 86 7.53 -4.43 3.33
CA GLU A 86 8.60 -5.43 3.38
C GLU A 86 8.42 -6.51 2.30
N HIS A 87 9.19 -6.36 1.23
CA HIS A 87 9.23 -7.30 0.11
C HIS A 87 10.65 -7.79 -0.14
N GLU A 88 10.81 -9.08 -0.47
CA GLU A 88 12.10 -9.64 -0.89
C GLU A 88 12.51 -9.12 -2.28
N ASP A 89 11.53 -8.88 -3.15
CA ASP A 89 11.72 -8.23 -4.43
C ASP A 89 12.02 -6.73 -4.21
N LYS A 90 13.22 -6.31 -4.63
CA LYS A 90 13.69 -4.94 -4.45
C LYS A 90 12.87 -3.92 -5.25
N HIS A 91 12.46 -4.28 -6.46
CA HIS A 91 11.67 -3.38 -7.31
C HIS A 91 10.30 -3.15 -6.71
N LEU A 92 9.66 -4.21 -6.20
CA LEU A 92 8.40 -4.09 -5.47
C LEU A 92 8.56 -3.28 -4.18
N ALA A 93 9.65 -3.49 -3.43
CA ALA A 93 9.94 -2.71 -2.22
C ALA A 93 10.07 -1.21 -2.54
N GLU A 94 10.76 -0.85 -3.62
CA GLU A 94 10.89 0.53 -4.07
C GLU A 94 9.54 1.12 -4.53
N GLN A 95 8.74 0.35 -5.30
CA GLN A 95 7.42 0.79 -5.77
C GLN A 95 6.44 1.02 -4.62
N THR A 96 6.39 0.10 -3.66
CA THR A 96 5.48 0.18 -2.51
C THR A 96 5.88 1.33 -1.59
N LEU A 97 7.17 1.54 -1.36
CA LEU A 97 7.63 2.70 -0.62
C LEU A 97 7.27 4.02 -1.31
N TRP A 98 7.62 4.17 -2.59
CA TRP A 98 7.30 5.40 -3.34
C TRP A 98 5.80 5.70 -3.27
N ALA A 99 4.97 4.69 -3.50
CA ALA A 99 3.52 4.82 -3.44
C ALA A 99 3.03 5.26 -2.06
N PHE A 100 3.68 4.80 -0.99
CA PHE A 100 3.35 5.16 0.39
C PHE A 100 3.78 6.59 0.75
N GLU A 101 5.00 7.00 0.37
CA GLU A 101 5.49 8.36 0.59
C GLU A 101 4.64 9.41 -0.14
N GLU A 102 4.22 9.12 -1.38
CA GLU A 102 3.30 9.98 -2.12
C GLU A 102 1.91 10.03 -1.47
N ALA A 103 1.47 8.95 -0.83
CA ALA A 103 0.22 8.91 -0.10
C ALA A 103 0.26 9.75 1.20
N ILE A 104 1.39 9.74 1.92
CA ILE A 104 1.61 10.62 3.08
C ILE A 104 1.45 12.08 2.67
N LYS A 105 2.15 12.52 1.61
CA LYS A 105 2.10 13.92 1.14
C LYS A 105 0.66 14.40 0.88
N ARG A 106 -0.20 13.51 0.34
CA ARG A 106 -1.60 13.81 0.05
C ARG A 106 -2.51 13.81 1.28
N THR A 107 -2.12 13.07 2.32
CA THR A 107 -2.91 12.98 3.57
C THR A 107 -2.66 14.18 4.48
N GLU A 108 -1.51 14.83 4.32
CA GLU A 108 -1.06 15.96 5.14
C GLU A 108 -1.25 17.33 4.48
N ALA A 109 -1.60 17.34 3.20
CA ALA A 109 -2.00 18.54 2.47
C ALA A 109 -3.45 18.94 2.80
#